data_AF-A0A1R3GWN0-F1
#
_entry.id   AF-A0A1R3GWN0-F1
#
_cell.length_a   1.000
_cell.length_b   1.000
_cell.length_c   1.000
_cell.angle_alpha   90.00
_cell.angle_beta   90.00
_cell.angle_gamma   90.00
#
_symmetry.space_group_name_H-M   'P 1'
#
loop_
_entity.id
_entity.type
_entity.pdbx_description
1 polymer ?
#
loop_
_entity_poly.entity_id
_entity_poly.type
_entity_poly.pdbx_seq_one_letter_code
_entity_poly.pdbx_strand_id
1 'polypeptide(L)'
;MMAPRWTSWTNANLGRRFYGCPNYKDRAKCCKFYLWHDPSLCDRGKEIVLELKGREKLLHKEATFWKRKALILKQNAVDFVEAGIIEENARLKKKVKGSGNIYTCNALP
;
A
#
# COMPACT_ATOMS: atom_id res chain seq x y z
N MET A 1 -24.48 31.71 -11.57
CA MET A 1 -23.42 30.73 -11.24
C MET A 1 -24.03 29.64 -10.38
N MET A 2 -23.92 28.36 -10.76
CA MET A 2 -24.42 27.25 -9.93
C MET A 2 -23.44 26.94 -8.80
N ALA A 3 -23.95 26.67 -7.60
CA ALA A 3 -23.10 26.26 -6.47
C ALA A 3 -22.41 24.91 -6.76
N PRO A 4 -21.14 24.71 -6.37
CA PRO A 4 -20.46 23.43 -6.49
C PRO A 4 -21.19 22.29 -5.77
N ARG A 5 -21.07 21.08 -6.33
CA ARG A 5 -21.62 19.85 -5.75
C ARG A 5 -20.53 19.10 -5.00
N TRP A 6 -20.80 18.77 -3.75
CA TRP A 6 -19.91 18.06 -2.82
C TRP A 6 -20.53 16.74 -2.38
N THR A 7 -19.71 15.85 -1.82
CA THR A 7 -20.15 14.60 -1.20
C THR A 7 -19.76 14.60 0.28
N SER A 8 -20.72 14.33 1.16
CA SER A 8 -20.46 14.12 2.58
C SER A 8 -19.89 12.73 2.82
N TRP A 9 -18.89 12.65 3.67
CA TRP A 9 -18.28 11.39 4.13
C TRP A 9 -18.39 11.20 5.64
N THR A 10 -19.23 12.00 6.29
CA THR A 10 -19.57 11.84 7.71
C THR A 10 -20.44 10.60 7.90
N ASN A 11 -20.37 9.94 9.05
CA ASN A 11 -21.13 8.72 9.31
C ASN A 11 -22.65 8.92 9.17
N ALA A 12 -23.17 10.11 9.51
CA ALA A 12 -24.59 10.43 9.40
C ALA A 12 -25.09 10.64 7.96
N ASN A 13 -24.18 11.00 7.03
CA ASN A 13 -24.51 11.35 5.65
C ASN A 13 -23.46 10.76 4.68
N LEU A 14 -23.16 9.47 4.80
CA LEU A 14 -22.15 8.82 3.97
C LEU A 14 -22.59 8.80 2.51
N GLY A 15 -21.72 9.29 1.62
CA GLY A 15 -21.96 9.29 0.18
C GLY A 15 -23.05 10.27 -0.28
N ARG A 16 -23.68 11.01 0.63
CA ARG A 16 -24.80 11.91 0.33
C ARG A 16 -24.28 13.23 -0.28
N ARG A 17 -24.81 13.62 -1.44
CA ARG A 17 -24.36 14.84 -2.13
C ARG A 17 -25.13 16.08 -1.70
N PHE A 18 -24.46 17.22 -1.71
CA PHE A 18 -25.04 18.53 -1.42
C PHE A 18 -24.42 19.62 -2.30
N TYR A 19 -25.17 20.67 -2.57
CA TYR A 19 -24.67 21.93 -3.13
C TYR A 19 -24.16 22.81 -2.00
N GLY A 20 -23.00 23.43 -2.14
CA GLY A 20 -22.43 24.24 -1.08
C GLY A 20 -21.48 25.32 -1.60
N CYS A 21 -21.04 26.20 -0.71
CA CYS A 21 -20.08 27.24 -1.05
C CYS A 21 -18.81 26.64 -1.68
N PRO A 22 -18.20 27.30 -2.69
CA PRO A 22 -16.87 26.92 -3.17
C PRO A 22 -15.82 26.85 -2.05
N ASN A 23 -15.96 27.71 -1.04
CA ASN A 23 -15.09 27.76 0.14
C ASN A 23 -15.55 26.82 1.27
N TYR A 24 -16.46 25.88 1.04
CA TYR A 24 -16.99 24.99 2.08
C TYR A 24 -15.88 24.20 2.84
N LYS A 25 -14.77 23.88 2.17
CA LYS A 25 -13.63 23.19 2.79
C LYS A 25 -12.60 24.15 3.43
N ASP A 26 -12.75 25.45 3.22
CA ASP A 26 -11.84 26.47 3.74
C ASP A 26 -12.28 26.85 5.17
N ARG A 27 -11.49 26.42 6.17
CA ARG A 27 -11.78 26.68 7.59
C ARG A 27 -11.66 28.17 7.96
N ALA A 28 -10.91 28.97 7.21
CA ALA A 28 -10.74 30.39 7.50
C ALA A 28 -11.91 31.23 6.98
N LYS A 29 -12.57 30.80 5.90
CA LYS A 29 -13.66 31.53 5.25
C LYS A 29 -15.07 31.17 5.75
N CYS A 30 -15.18 30.22 6.69
CA CYS A 30 -16.36 29.90 7.49
C CYS A 30 -17.73 30.03 6.78
N CYS A 31 -17.86 29.50 5.56
CA CYS A 31 -19.14 29.52 4.86
C CYS A 31 -19.93 28.24 5.14
N LYS A 32 -21.07 28.39 5.84
CA LYS A 32 -21.91 27.27 6.31
C LYS A 32 -23.10 26.95 5.39
N PHE A 33 -23.20 27.59 4.24
CA PHE A 33 -24.29 27.32 3.28
C PHE A 33 -24.13 25.92 2.68
N TYR A 34 -25.19 25.12 2.81
CA TYR A 34 -25.35 23.86 2.08
C TYR A 34 -26.83 23.60 1.79
N LEU A 35 -27.09 22.87 0.70
CA LEU A 35 -28.40 22.35 0.34
C LEU A 35 -28.25 20.90 -0.13
N TRP A 36 -28.97 19.97 0.49
CA TRP A 36 -28.91 18.56 0.10
C TRP A 36 -29.41 18.35 -1.34
N HIS A 37 -28.62 17.63 -2.14
CA HIS A 37 -29.02 17.22 -3.49
C HIS A 37 -29.72 15.86 -3.43
N ASP A 38 -29.13 14.92 -2.71
CA ASP A 38 -29.73 13.60 -2.50
C ASP A 38 -30.64 13.61 -1.26
N PRO A 39 -31.74 12.83 -1.25
CA PRO A 39 -32.48 12.57 -0.03
C PRO A 39 -31.61 11.85 1.02
N SER A 40 -32.05 11.86 2.28
CA SER A 40 -31.36 11.09 3.31
C SER A 40 -31.59 9.61 3.03
N LEU A 41 -30.58 8.78 3.31
CA LEU A 41 -30.79 7.34 3.34
C LEU A 41 -31.78 7.01 4.46
N CYS A 42 -32.58 5.95 4.26
CA CYS A 42 -33.34 5.37 5.36
C CYS A 42 -32.37 4.84 6.44
N ASP A 43 -32.86 4.67 7.67
CA ASP A 43 -31.99 4.27 8.78
C ASP A 43 -31.33 2.92 8.53
N ARG A 44 -32.08 1.97 7.95
CA ARG A 44 -31.51 0.70 7.51
C ARG A 44 -30.40 0.87 6.47
N GLY A 45 -30.56 1.81 5.54
CA GLY A 45 -29.53 2.13 4.54
C GLY A 45 -28.26 2.70 5.18
N LYS A 46 -28.40 3.58 6.18
CA LYS A 46 -27.25 4.14 6.93
C LYS A 46 -26.51 3.04 7.68
N GLU A 47 -27.23 2.14 8.36
CA GLU A 47 -26.65 1.00 9.08
C GLU A 47 -25.83 0.10 8.15
N ILE A 48 -26.42 -0.33 7.04
CA ILE A 48 -25.75 -1.21 6.07
C ILE A 48 -24.49 -0.54 5.51
N VAL A 49 -24.56 0.73 5.12
CA VAL A 49 -23.39 1.45 4.58
C VAL A 49 -22.28 1.59 5.62
N LEU A 50 -22.63 1.84 6.89
CA LEU A 50 -21.65 1.90 7.98
C LEU A 50 -21.01 0.54 8.26
N GLU A 51 -21.80 -0.53 8.26
CA GLU A 51 -21.33 -1.91 8.44
C GLU A 51 -20.38 -2.31 7.31
N LEU A 52 -20.75 -2.05 6.05
CA LEU A 52 -19.91 -2.32 4.88
C LEU A 52 -18.60 -1.52 4.93
N LYS A 53 -18.64 -0.25 5.33
CA LYS A 53 -17.44 0.57 5.56
C LYS A 53 -16.54 -0.01 6.66
N GLY A 54 -17.12 -0.60 7.69
CA GLY A 54 -16.38 -1.32 8.73
C GLY A 54 -15.69 -2.57 8.19
N ARG A 55 -16.43 -3.40 7.44
CA ARG A 55 -15.92 -4.61 6.80
C ARG A 55 -14.80 -4.33 5.80
N GLU A 56 -14.97 -3.32 4.96
CA GLU A 56 -13.96 -2.87 3.99
C GLU A 56 -12.64 -2.53 4.68
N LYS A 57 -12.68 -1.79 5.79
CA LYS A 57 -11.48 -1.47 6.58
C LYS A 57 -10.79 -2.71 7.15
N LEU A 58 -11.55 -3.69 7.62
CA LEU A 58 -10.99 -4.95 8.14
C LEU A 58 -10.31 -5.75 7.03
N LEU A 59 -11.01 -5.93 5.90
CA LEU A 59 -10.47 -6.61 4.73
C LEU A 59 -9.20 -5.92 4.20
N HIS A 60 -9.18 -4.59 4.16
CA HIS A 60 -8.01 -3.83 3.73
C HIS A 60 -6.81 -4.04 4.67
N LYS A 61 -7.04 -4.07 5.99
CA LYS A 61 -6.00 -4.37 6.97
C LYS A 61 -5.45 -5.78 6.80
N GLU A 62 -6.33 -6.76 6.62
CA GLU A 62 -5.95 -8.16 6.41
C GLU A 62 -5.15 -8.34 5.11
N ALA A 63 -5.60 -7.76 4.00
CA ALA A 63 -4.89 -7.78 2.73
C ALA A 63 -3.49 -7.15 2.85
N THR A 64 -3.38 -6.02 3.56
CA THR A 64 -2.10 -5.34 3.79
C THR A 64 -1.16 -6.19 4.65
N PHE A 65 -1.69 -6.86 5.67
CA PHE A 65 -0.93 -7.76 6.54
C PHE A 65 -0.35 -8.95 5.75
N TRP A 66 -1.19 -9.63 4.98
CA TRP A 66 -0.74 -10.77 4.17
C TRP A 66 0.23 -10.36 3.07
N LYS A 67 0.03 -9.19 2.45
CA LYS A 67 0.97 -8.64 1.48
C LYS A 67 2.36 -8.41 2.08
N ARG A 68 2.43 -7.89 3.31
CA ARG A 68 3.70 -7.71 4.04
C ARG A 68 4.35 -9.06 4.37
N LYS A 69 3.58 -10.02 4.88
CA LYS A 69 4.08 -11.37 5.16
C LYS A 69 4.65 -12.05 3.92
N ALA A 70 3.95 -11.97 2.80
CA ALA A 70 4.41 -12.52 1.53
C ALA A 70 5.71 -11.88 1.06
N LEU A 71 5.86 -10.55 1.23
CA LEU A 71 7.10 -9.85 0.90
C LEU A 71 8.28 -10.33 1.75
N ILE A 72 8.07 -10.51 3.05
CA ILE A 72 9.11 -11.01 3.97
C ILE A 72 9.52 -12.44 3.58
N LEU A 73 8.55 -13.33 3.35
CA LEU A 73 8.85 -14.70 2.92
C LEU A 73 9.62 -14.74 1.60
N LYS A 74 9.24 -13.88 0.65
CA LYS A 74 9.96 -13.74 -0.62
C LYS A 74 11.39 -13.26 -0.41
N GLN A 75 11.60 -12.27 0.46
CA GLN A 75 12.93 -11.75 0.75
C GLN A 75 13.80 -12.82 1.43
N ASN A 76 13.27 -13.50 2.43
CA ASN A 76 13.99 -14.58 3.12
C ASN A 76 14.45 -15.68 2.15
N ALA A 77 13.63 -16.02 1.15
CA ALA A 77 14.01 -16.98 0.12
C ALA A 77 15.14 -16.46 -0.78
N VAL A 78 15.11 -15.17 -1.15
CA VAL A 78 16.21 -14.52 -1.89
C VAL A 78 17.50 -14.54 -1.08
N ASP A 79 17.44 -14.12 0.20
CA ASP A 79 18.60 -14.05 1.08
C ASP A 79 19.25 -15.44 1.26
N PHE A 80 18.43 -16.50 1.38
CA PHE A 80 18.91 -17.88 1.47
C PHE A 80 19.66 -18.31 0.20
N VAL A 81 19.09 -18.04 -0.98
CA VAL A 81 19.72 -18.39 -2.26
C VAL A 81 21.00 -17.57 -2.46
N GLU A 82 20.97 -16.29 -2.14
CA GLU A 82 22.12 -15.39 -2.25
C GLU A 82 23.27 -15.84 -1.35
N ALA A 83 22.99 -16.25 -0.12
CA ALA A 83 24.00 -16.80 0.78
C ALA A 83 24.70 -18.04 0.18
N GLY A 84 23.94 -18.96 -0.42
CA GLY A 84 24.50 -20.12 -1.11
C GLY A 84 25.37 -19.75 -2.33
N ILE A 85 24.94 -18.77 -3.12
CA ILE A 85 25.71 -18.26 -4.27
C ILE A 85 27.03 -17.62 -3.80
N ILE A 86 27.00 -16.85 -2.71
CA ILE A 86 28.19 -16.21 -2.14
C ILE A 86 29.20 -17.28 -1.67
N GLU A 87 28.72 -18.32 -0.98
CA GLU A 87 29.58 -19.41 -0.50
C GLU A 87 30.26 -20.15 -1.66
N GLU A 88 29.50 -20.53 -2.69
CA GLU A 88 30.08 -21.25 -3.83
C GLU A 88 31.05 -20.37 -4.63
N ASN A 89 30.73 -19.08 -4.82
CA ASN A 89 31.66 -18.13 -5.43
C ASN A 89 32.97 -18.01 -4.63
N ALA A 90 32.92 -18.06 -3.30
CA ALA A 90 34.12 -18.07 -2.47
C ALA A 90 34.95 -19.35 -2.67
N ARG A 91 34.30 -20.53 -2.79
CA ARG A 91 34.98 -21.80 -3.11
C ARG A 91 35.63 -21.76 -4.49
N LEU A 92 34.92 -21.27 -5.50
CA LEU A 92 35.44 -21.15 -6.87
C LEU A 92 36.63 -20.19 -6.95
N LYS A 93 36.59 -19.04 -6.27
CA LYS A 93 37.74 -18.11 -6.20
C LYS A 93 38.98 -18.77 -5.61
N LYS A 94 38.84 -19.62 -4.58
CA LYS A 94 39.96 -20.39 -4.01
C LYS A 94 40.54 -21.38 -5.04
N LYS A 95 39.67 -22.12 -5.75
CA LYS A 95 40.08 -23.06 -6.81
C LYS A 95 40.83 -22.35 -7.94
N VAL A 96 40.28 -21.24 -8.45
CA VAL A 96 40.90 -20.44 -9.52
C VAL A 96 42.28 -19.93 -9.10
N LYS A 97 42.41 -19.40 -7.88
CA LYS A 97 43.72 -18.96 -7.36
C LYS A 97 44.72 -20.11 -7.27
N GLY A 98 44.28 -21.29 -6.81
CA GLY A 98 45.11 -22.50 -6.79
C GLY A 98 45.57 -22.93 -8.19
N SER A 99 44.67 -22.94 -9.16
CA SER A 99 44.99 -23.27 -10.56
C SER A 99 45.94 -22.24 -11.18
N GLY A 100 45.72 -20.94 -10.97
CA GLY A 100 46.62 -19.88 -11.43
C GLY A 100 48.05 -20.06 -10.89
N ASN A 101 48.19 -20.41 -9.62
CA ASN A 101 49.49 -20.71 -9.02
C ASN A 101 50.17 -21.94 -9.67
N ILE A 102 49.41 -22.98 -10.02
CA ILE A 102 49.94 -24.16 -10.72
C ILE A 102 50.49 -23.77 -12.10
N TYR A 103 49.75 -22.96 -12.87
CA TYR A 103 50.21 -22.52 -14.18
C TYR A 103 51.41 -21.57 -14.11
N THR A 104 51.52 -20.72 -13.07
CA THR A 104 52.72 -19.89 -12.86
C THR A 104 53.93 -20.68 -12.37
N CYS A 105 53.73 -21.75 -11.59
CA CYS A 105 54.83 -22.63 -11.16
C CYS A 105 55.39 -23.49 -12.31
N ASN A 106 54.58 -23.76 -13.34
CA ASN A 106 54.99 -24.50 -14.53
C ASN A 106 55.53 -23.60 -15.67
N ALA A 107 55.61 -22.29 -15.45
CA ALA A 107 56.15 -21.30 -16.38
C ALA A 107 57.52 -20.76 -15.91
N LEU A 108 58.51 -21.65 -15.81
CA LEU A 108 59.94 -21.32 -15.74
C LEU A 108 60.67 -22.36 -16.62
N PRO A 109 61.22 -21.93 -17.76
CA PRO A 109 62.66 -21.65 -17.86
C PRO A 109 62.99 -20.17 -18.09
#